data_AF-A0A933FF06-F1
#
_entry.id   AF-A0A933FF06-F1
#
_cell.length_a   1.000
_cell.length_b   1.000
_cell.length_c   1.000
_cell.angle_alpha   90.00
_cell.angle_beta   90.00
_cell.angle_gamma   90.00
#
_symmetry.space_group_name_H-M   'P 1'
#
loop_
_entity.id
_entity.type
_entity.pdbx_description
1 polymer ?
#
loop_
_entity_poly.entity_id
_entity_poly.type
_entity_poly.pdbx_seq_one_letter_code
_entity_poly.pdbx_strand_id
1 'polypeptide(L)'
;MARIEPTRALALTVWWAFIWRAVLGAVGAGFAIGLALGLLAQLGVLGQRALENLSAFFGLAVGLLVSVEVMYRVLRKRFKDFEIALVSREEA
;
A
#
# COMPACT_ATOMS: atom_id res chain seq x y z
N MET A 1 -13.88 -13.52 22.97
CA MET A 1 -12.59 -13.52 22.25
C MET A 1 -11.50 -13.24 23.25
N ALA A 2 -10.46 -14.07 23.34
CA ALA A 2 -9.33 -13.79 24.23
C ALA A 2 -8.44 -12.71 23.60
N ARG A 3 -8.06 -11.68 24.37
CA ARG A 3 -7.07 -10.69 23.91
C ARG A 3 -5.69 -11.36 23.92
N ILE A 4 -5.01 -11.33 22.79
CA ILE A 4 -3.65 -11.84 22.64
C ILE A 4 -2.70 -10.64 22.68
N GLU A 5 -1.61 -10.75 23.44
CA GLU A 5 -0.59 -9.70 23.46
C GLU A 5 0.19 -9.64 22.13
N PRO A 6 0.51 -8.44 21.63
CA PRO A 6 1.31 -8.29 20.42
C PRO A 6 2.76 -8.71 20.68
N THR A 7 3.12 -9.92 20.25
CA THR A 7 4.49 -10.40 20.27
C THR A 7 5.25 -9.97 19.01
N ARG A 8 6.60 -10.01 19.07
CA ARG A 8 7.45 -9.72 17.91
C ARG A 8 7.16 -10.63 16.71
N ALA A 9 6.84 -11.91 16.97
CA ALA A 9 6.51 -12.88 15.93
C ALA A 9 5.19 -12.55 15.23
N LEU A 10 4.17 -12.14 16.00
CA LEU A 10 2.88 -11.69 15.46
C LEU A 10 3.06 -10.38 14.68
N ALA A 11 3.81 -9.43 15.23
CA ALA A 11 4.12 -8.17 14.55
C ALA A 11 4.83 -8.39 13.21
N LEU A 12 5.84 -9.28 13.17
CA LEU A 12 6.54 -9.63 11.94
C LEU A 12 5.61 -10.29 10.91
N THR A 13 4.68 -11.13 11.37
CA THR A 13 3.69 -11.79 10.50
C THR A 13 2.75 -10.79 9.85
N VAL A 14 2.24 -9.82 10.62
CA VAL A 14 1.39 -8.74 10.11
C VAL A 14 2.18 -7.82 9.19
N TRP A 15 3.38 -7.40 9.59
CA TRP A 15 4.26 -6.56 8.80
C TRP A 15 4.61 -7.22 7.46
N TRP A 16 4.96 -8.52 7.48
CA TRP A 16 5.24 -9.26 6.25
C TRP A 16 4.02 -9.29 5.34
N ALA A 17 2.83 -9.57 5.89
CA ALA A 17 1.59 -9.57 5.13
C ALA A 17 1.30 -8.20 4.48
N PHE A 18 1.66 -7.11 5.13
CA PHE A 18 1.57 -5.77 4.59
C PHE A 18 2.62 -5.49 3.52
N ILE A 19 3.90 -5.65 3.83
CA ILE A 19 5.01 -5.12 3.02
C ILE A 19 5.04 -5.72 1.62
N TRP A 20 4.93 -7.04 1.46
CA TRP A 20 5.04 -7.64 0.13
C TRP A 20 3.84 -7.27 -0.76
N ARG A 21 2.64 -7.15 -0.18
CA ARG A 21 1.42 -6.74 -0.92
C ARG A 21 1.49 -5.28 -1.32
N ALA A 22 1.98 -4.42 -0.42
CA ALA A 22 2.18 -3.00 -0.69
C ALA A 22 3.22 -2.80 -1.79
N VAL A 23 4.36 -3.51 -1.71
CA VAL A 23 5.40 -3.47 -2.74
C VAL A 23 4.86 -3.94 -4.09
N LEU A 24 4.20 -5.10 -4.16
CA LEU A 24 3.65 -5.58 -5.43
C LEU A 24 2.58 -4.63 -6.01
N GLY A 25 1.69 -4.10 -5.16
CA GLY A 25 0.69 -3.14 -5.59
C GLY A 25 1.32 -1.84 -6.12
N ALA A 26 2.33 -1.32 -5.42
CA ALA A 26 2.99 -0.07 -5.78
C ALA A 26 3.82 -0.24 -7.06
N VAL A 27 4.53 -1.37 -7.22
CA VAL A 27 5.27 -1.69 -8.45
C VAL A 27 4.31 -1.84 -9.63
N GLY A 28 3.21 -2.58 -9.47
CA GLY A 28 2.22 -2.77 -10.53
C GLY A 28 1.56 -1.46 -10.97
N ALA A 29 1.09 -0.66 -10.01
CA ALA A 29 0.46 0.62 -10.29
C ALA A 29 1.45 1.66 -10.83
N GLY A 30 2.67 1.71 -10.26
CA GLY A 30 3.74 2.58 -10.73
C GLY A 30 4.20 2.23 -12.15
N PHE A 31 4.29 0.94 -12.48
CA PHE A 31 4.57 0.50 -13.85
C PHE A 31 3.49 0.95 -14.84
N ALA A 32 2.21 0.77 -14.49
CA ALA A 32 1.09 1.17 -15.35
C ALA A 32 1.09 2.68 -15.63
N ILE A 33 1.31 3.50 -14.58
CA ILE A 33 1.38 4.96 -14.74
C ILE A 33 2.63 5.39 -15.49
N GLY A 34 3.79 4.82 -15.16
CA GLY A 34 5.05 5.12 -15.81
C GLY A 34 5.00 4.81 -17.32
N LEU A 35 4.35 3.70 -17.70
CA LEU A 35 4.13 3.34 -19.09
C LEU A 35 3.23 4.38 -19.79
N ALA A 36 2.11 4.77 -19.17
CA ALA A 36 1.22 5.79 -19.72
C ALA A 36 1.93 7.15 -19.90
N LEU A 37 2.65 7.61 -18.89
CA LEU A 37 3.40 8.86 -18.94
C LEU A 37 4.54 8.81 -19.98
N GLY A 38 5.24 7.69 -20.08
CA GLY A 38 6.29 7.47 -21.08
C GLY A 38 5.77 7.54 -22.51
N LEU A 39 4.61 6.94 -22.79
CA LEU A 39 3.95 7.04 -24.09
C LEU A 39 3.55 8.48 -24.42
N LEU A 40 2.98 9.23 -23.46
CA LEU A 40 2.63 10.63 -23.66
C LEU A 40 3.85 11.52 -23.90
N ALA A 41 4.96 11.23 -23.24
CA ALA A 41 6.23 11.93 -23.48
C ALA A 41 6.77 11.66 -24.89
N GLN A 42 6.69 10.41 -25.37
CA GLN A 42 7.13 10.05 -26.72
C GLN A 42 6.30 10.73 -27.81
N LEU A 43 5.02 10.97 -27.56
CA LEU A 43 4.12 11.72 -28.46
C LEU A 43 4.39 13.24 -28.46
N GLY A 44 5.35 13.73 -27.68
CA GLY A 44 5.69 15.15 -27.58
C GLY A 44 4.65 15.99 -26.82
N VAL A 45 3.67 15.34 -26.18
CA VAL A 45 2.61 16.01 -25.42
C VAL A 45 3.13 16.58 -24.10
N LEU A 46 4.13 15.92 -23.50
CA LEU A 46 4.70 16.30 -22.21
C LEU A 46 6.18 16.68 -22.36
N GLY A 47 6.55 17.86 -21.86
CA GLY A 47 7.94 18.25 -21.69
C GLY A 47 8.62 17.48 -20.55
N GLN A 48 9.94 17.32 -20.61
CA GLN A 48 10.72 16.52 -19.65
C GLN A 48 10.51 16.95 -18.19
N ARG A 49 10.44 18.27 -17.93
CA ARG A 49 10.18 18.81 -16.58
C ARG A 49 8.77 18.50 -16.07
N ALA A 50 7.77 18.45 -16.96
CA ALA A 50 6.41 18.06 -16.61
C ALA A 50 6.35 16.56 -16.31
N LEU A 51 7.07 15.74 -17.08
CA LEU A 51 7.19 14.30 -16.86
C LEU A 51 7.80 13.98 -15.48
N GLU A 52 8.88 14.65 -15.09
CA GLU A 52 9.52 14.48 -13.78
C GLU A 52 8.56 14.84 -12.64
N ASN A 53 7.89 15.99 -12.73
CA ASN A 53 6.94 16.44 -11.71
C ASN A 53 5.73 15.50 -11.59
N LEU A 54 5.15 15.08 -12.73
CA LEU A 54 4.02 14.16 -12.74
C LEU A 54 4.41 12.79 -12.19
N SER A 55 5.58 12.27 -12.58
CA SER A 55 6.08 10.98 -12.10
C SER A 55 6.29 10.99 -10.58
N ALA A 56 6.88 12.06 -10.04
CA ALA A 56 7.07 12.22 -8.60
C ALA A 56 5.73 12.30 -7.86
N PHE A 57 4.79 13.12 -8.36
CA PHE A 57 3.47 13.28 -7.79
C PHE A 57 2.68 11.96 -7.78
N PHE A 58 2.61 11.27 -8.92
CA PHE A 58 1.91 10.00 -9.03
C PHE A 58 2.60 8.89 -8.24
N GLY A 59 3.93 8.84 -8.21
CA GLY A 59 4.67 7.87 -7.40
C GLY A 59 4.32 7.97 -5.91
N LEU A 60 4.27 9.19 -5.38
CA LEU A 60 3.88 9.45 -4.00
C LEU A 60 2.39 9.13 -3.78
N ALA A 61 1.50 9.64 -4.64
CA ALA A 61 0.06 9.44 -4.50
C ALA A 61 -0.32 7.96 -4.56
N VAL A 62 0.22 7.22 -5.54
CA VAL A 62 -0.01 5.78 -5.67
C VAL A 62 0.59 5.00 -4.53
N GLY A 63 1.82 5.31 -4.11
CA GLY A 63 2.44 4.66 -2.96
C GLY A 63 1.57 4.78 -1.70
N LEU A 64 1.05 5.97 -1.42
CA LEU A 64 0.14 6.22 -0.30
C LEU A 64 -1.17 5.44 -0.46
N LEU A 65 -1.87 5.60 -1.58
CA LEU A 65 -3.18 4.95 -1.79
C LEU A 65 -3.08 3.43 -1.72
N VAL A 66 -2.08 2.83 -2.37
CA VAL A 66 -1.84 1.39 -2.32
C VAL A 66 -1.52 0.95 -0.91
N SER A 67 -0.69 1.68 -0.17
CA SER A 67 -0.35 1.31 1.21
C SER A 67 -1.56 1.31 2.14
N VAL A 68 -2.44 2.31 2.02
CA VAL A 68 -3.67 2.41 2.82
C VAL A 68 -4.61 1.26 2.49
N GLU A 69 -4.84 0.98 1.21
CA GLU A 69 -5.71 -0.12 0.76
C GLU A 69 -5.18 -1.48 1.22
N VAL A 70 -3.86 -1.70 1.12
CA VAL A 70 -3.24 -2.95 1.59
C VAL A 70 -3.35 -3.07 3.11
N MET A 71 -3.12 -2.00 3.86
CA MET A 71 -3.30 -1.99 5.31
C MET A 71 -4.74 -2.35 5.68
N TYR A 72 -5.73 -1.73 5.04
CA TYR A 72 -7.14 -2.02 5.26
C TYR A 72 -7.46 -3.51 5.04
N ARG A 73 -6.94 -4.10 3.96
CA ARG A 73 -7.09 -5.54 3.67
C ARG A 73 -6.39 -6.43 4.70
N VAL A 74 -5.20 -6.03 5.16
CA VAL A 74 -4.45 -6.76 6.17
C VAL A 74 -5.18 -6.75 7.52
N LEU A 75 -5.76 -5.62 7.91
CA LEU A 75 -6.56 -5.52 9.13
C LEU A 75 -7.81 -6.41 9.09
N ARG A 76 -8.41 -6.61 7.91
CA ARG A 76 -9.57 -7.49 7.71
C ARG A 76 -9.20 -8.97 7.51
N LYS A 77 -7.91 -9.30 7.44
CA LYS A 77 -7.45 -10.66 7.19
C LYS A 77 -7.59 -11.52 8.44
N ARG A 78 -8.15 -12.72 8.29
CA ARG A 78 -8.05 -13.78 9.29
C ARG A 78 -6.70 -14.49 9.14
N PHE A 79 -5.82 -14.34 10.12
CA PHE A 79 -4.58 -15.11 10.18
C PHE A 79 -4.87 -16.50 10.76
N LYS A 80 -3.92 -17.43 10.61
CA LYS A 80 -4.11 -18.81 11.06
C LYS A 80 -4.41 -18.91 12.56
N ASP A 81 -3.69 -18.14 13.37
CA ASP A 81 -3.74 -18.24 14.83
C ASP A 81 -4.46 -17.06 15.51
N PHE A 82 -4.80 -16.00 14.75
CA PHE A 82 -5.44 -14.80 15.28
C PHE A 82 -6.14 -13.97 14.20
N GLU A 83 -6.96 -12.99 14.61
CA GLU A 83 -7.51 -11.95 13.74
C GLU A 83 -7.33 -10.57 14.39
N ILE A 84 -7.21 -9.52 13.58
CA ILE A 84 -7.06 -8.14 14.08
C ILE A 84 -8.45 -7.51 14.13
N ALA A 85 -8.82 -7.01 15.30
CA ALA A 85 -10.08 -6.29 15.51
C ALA A 85 -9.79 -4.97 16.22
N LEU A 86 -10.49 -3.91 15.79
CA LEU A 86 -10.53 -2.65 16.51
C LEU A 86 -11.58 -2.78 17.62
N VAL A 87 -11.19 -2.47 18.86
CA VAL A 87 -12.09 -2.49 20.01
C VAL A 87 -12.37 -1.04 20.42
N SER A 88 -13.66 -0.67 20.49
CA SER A 88 -14.06 0.65 20.96
C SER A 88 -13.66 0.84 22.42
N ARG A 89 -13.28 2.07 22.80
CA ARG A 89 -13.00 2.43 24.19
C ARG A 89 -14.24 2.90 24.94
N GLU A 90 -15.36 3.14 24.25
CA GLU A 90 -16.60 3.66 24.86
C GLU A 90 -17.40 2.60 25.63
N GLU A 91 -17.01 1.32 25.51
CA GLU A 91 -17.68 0.17 26.16
C GLU A 91 -16.76 -0.55 27.18
N ALA A 92 -15.64 0.05 27.57
CA ALA A 92 -14.62 -0.54 28.44
C ALA A 92 -14.52 0.14 29.81
#